data_AF-A0A420YET0-F1
#
_entry.id   AF-A0A420YET0-F1
#
_cell.length_a   1.000
_cell.length_b   1.000
_cell.length_c   1.000
_cell.angle_alpha   90.00
_cell.angle_beta   90.00
_cell.angle_gamma   90.00
#
_symmetry.space_group_name_H-M   'P 1'
#
loop_
_entity.id
_entity.type
_entity.pdbx_description
1 polymer ?
#
loop_
_entity_poly.entity_id
_entity_poly.type
_entity_poly.pdbx_seq_one_letter_code
_entity_poly.pdbx_strand_id
1 'polypeptide(L)'
;MFDQRVSCGWRSREVRDWAKKSIEGTWCLYWLVMPSTQTSSSFLVQQHIARFPQELSPIHDTSSSTFSRPRHPSGQPFHPIGHIALSFPQLSELETLGLPTEEKTAYVSKLYVSWAVQSSGFGGTAVRATEALARNELEVQTVYLDAVEEETQMAGGWATKFYNVLGIPQPKMSNEQWYRKMGYEEFLRVEKGYFMEYPADEEGKVAKEWVPAVYFKKRLP
;
A
#
# COMPACT_ATOMS: atom_id res chain seq x y z
N MET A 1 -4.63 8.93 8.41
CA MET A 1 -3.54 8.51 7.50
C MET A 1 -2.18 8.48 8.16
N PHE A 2 -1.74 9.55 8.82
CA PHE A 2 -0.43 9.58 9.47
C PHE A 2 -0.22 8.40 10.43
N ASP A 3 -1.16 8.15 11.34
CA ASP A 3 -1.04 7.08 12.33
C ASP A 3 -0.92 5.70 11.67
N GLN A 4 -1.73 5.40 10.65
CA GLN A 4 -1.58 4.15 9.89
C GLN A 4 -0.21 4.00 9.21
N ARG A 5 0.41 5.09 8.77
CA ARG A 5 1.76 5.03 8.19
C ARG A 5 2.83 4.80 9.26
N VAL A 6 2.62 5.34 10.45
CA VAL A 6 3.44 5.00 11.62
C VAL A 6 3.27 3.52 11.96
N SER A 7 2.04 3.01 12.06
CA SER A 7 1.73 1.58 12.28
C SER A 7 2.29 0.66 11.18
N CYS A 8 2.31 1.12 9.93
CA CYS A 8 2.93 0.43 8.80
C CYS A 8 4.47 0.38 8.91
N GLY A 9 5.09 1.29 9.67
CA GLY A 9 6.54 1.38 9.82
C GLY A 9 7.26 2.01 8.62
N TRP A 10 6.54 2.62 7.68
CA TRP A 10 7.12 3.05 6.40
C TRP A 10 6.62 4.43 5.96
N ARG A 11 7.55 5.34 5.63
CA ARG A 11 7.30 6.63 4.94
C ARG A 11 6.18 7.51 5.53
N SER A 12 6.02 7.53 6.85
CA SER A 12 5.04 8.41 7.52
C SER A 12 5.28 9.90 7.26
N ARG A 13 6.54 10.29 7.02
CA ARG A 13 6.94 11.67 6.70
C ARG A 13 6.42 12.16 5.33
N GLU A 14 6.09 11.26 4.40
CA GLU A 14 5.63 11.60 3.05
C GLU A 14 4.11 11.87 2.95
N VAL A 15 3.35 11.65 4.03
CA VAL A 15 1.88 11.77 4.03
C VAL A 15 1.39 13.14 3.55
N ARG A 16 2.12 14.22 3.88
CA ARG A 16 1.78 15.58 3.44
C ARG A 16 1.91 15.75 1.94
N ASP A 17 2.89 15.12 1.30
CA ASP A 17 3.06 15.23 -0.15
C ASP A 17 2.04 14.39 -0.89
N TRP A 18 1.64 13.25 -0.34
CA TRP A 18 0.54 12.47 -0.90
C TRP A 18 -0.80 13.21 -0.83
N ALA A 19 -1.04 13.97 0.25
CA ALA A 19 -2.22 14.82 0.35
C ALA A 19 -2.27 15.88 -0.77
N LYS A 20 -1.13 16.51 -1.12
CA LYS A 20 -1.05 17.45 -2.26
C LYS A 20 -1.38 16.78 -3.58
N LYS A 21 -0.76 15.62 -3.86
CA LYS A 21 -1.04 14.83 -5.07
C LYS A 21 -2.51 14.39 -5.15
N SER A 22 -3.15 14.18 -4.00
CA SER A 22 -4.58 13.86 -3.94
C SER A 22 -5.46 15.04 -4.32
N ILE A 23 -5.13 16.24 -3.84
CA ILE A 23 -5.82 17.48 -4.22
C ILE A 23 -5.65 17.75 -5.72
N GLU A 24 -4.48 17.47 -6.28
CA GLU A 24 -4.18 17.59 -7.71
C GLU A 24 -4.86 16.50 -8.57
N GLY A 25 -5.42 15.46 -7.95
CA GLY A 25 -6.07 14.36 -8.64
C GLY A 25 -5.11 13.41 -9.37
N THR A 26 -3.84 13.39 -9.01
CA THR A 26 -2.83 12.46 -9.58
C THR A 26 -2.63 11.21 -8.70
N TRP A 27 -3.17 11.23 -7.49
CA TRP A 27 -3.04 10.15 -6.51
C TRP A 27 -4.33 10.02 -5.69
N CYS A 28 -4.73 8.80 -5.38
CA CYS A 28 -5.86 8.55 -4.48
C CYS A 28 -5.54 7.38 -3.56
N LEU A 29 -5.93 7.50 -2.30
CA LEU A 29 -5.85 6.43 -1.31
C LEU A 29 -7.24 5.96 -0.94
N TYR A 30 -7.40 4.64 -0.96
CA TYR A 30 -8.60 3.92 -0.59
C TYR A 30 -8.36 3.26 0.76
N TRP A 31 -9.28 3.52 1.71
CA TRP A 31 -9.29 2.85 3.00
C TRP A 31 -9.83 1.43 2.86
N LEU A 32 -9.19 0.48 3.53
CA LEU A 32 -9.74 -0.85 3.73
C LEU A 32 -10.58 -0.80 5.00
N VAL A 33 -11.88 -1.00 4.85
CA VAL A 33 -12.87 -0.89 5.92
C VAL A 33 -13.66 -2.19 6.01
N MET A 34 -13.92 -2.66 7.22
CA MET A 34 -14.76 -3.82 7.45
C MET A 34 -16.25 -3.44 7.37
N PRO A 35 -17.11 -4.25 6.73
CA PRO A 35 -18.53 -3.97 6.67
C PRO A 35 -19.16 -3.89 8.08
N SER A 36 -19.89 -2.82 8.37
CA SER A 36 -20.55 -2.64 9.68
C SER A 36 -21.66 -3.67 9.96
N THR A 37 -22.12 -4.39 8.95
CA THR A 37 -23.26 -5.31 9.01
C THR A 37 -22.90 -6.74 9.44
N GLN A 38 -21.62 -7.07 9.63
CA GLN A 38 -21.18 -8.43 10.00
C GLN A 38 -20.62 -8.47 11.41
N THR A 39 -21.12 -9.38 12.26
CA THR A 39 -20.63 -9.54 13.65
C THR A 39 -19.13 -9.89 13.72
N SER A 40 -18.60 -10.62 12.74
CA SER A 40 -17.15 -10.88 12.62
C SER A 40 -16.31 -9.62 12.37
N SER A 41 -16.92 -8.57 11.80
CA SER A 41 -16.24 -7.31 11.51
C SER A 41 -15.94 -6.52 12.77
N SER A 42 -16.80 -6.57 13.80
CA SER A 42 -16.51 -5.90 15.07
C SER A 42 -15.32 -6.54 15.79
N PHE A 43 -15.17 -7.86 15.72
CA PHE A 43 -14.05 -8.56 16.34
C PHE A 43 -12.70 -8.18 15.70
N LEU A 44 -12.63 -8.19 14.37
CA LEU A 44 -11.38 -7.85 13.65
C LEU A 44 -11.00 -6.37 13.85
N VAL A 45 -11.98 -5.47 13.89
CA VAL A 45 -11.74 -4.06 14.22
C VAL A 45 -11.23 -3.91 15.67
N GLN A 46 -11.81 -4.64 16.63
CA GLN A 46 -11.32 -4.64 18.01
C GLN A 46 -9.88 -5.18 18.10
N GLN A 47 -9.55 -6.24 17.36
CA GLN A 47 -8.20 -6.79 17.32
C GLN A 47 -7.19 -5.79 16.75
N HIS A 48 -7.58 -5.07 15.70
CA HIS A 48 -6.80 -3.97 15.14
C HIS A 48 -6.56 -2.86 16.18
N ILE A 49 -7.62 -2.35 16.80
CA ILE A 49 -7.56 -1.27 17.79
C ILE A 49 -6.72 -1.68 19.02
N ALA A 50 -6.86 -2.92 19.49
CA ALA A 50 -6.07 -3.42 20.62
C ALA A 50 -4.57 -3.40 20.34
N ARG A 51 -4.16 -3.59 19.08
CA ARG A 51 -2.76 -3.50 18.65
C ARG A 51 -2.32 -2.06 18.35
N PHE A 52 -3.23 -1.21 17.87
CA PHE A 52 -2.95 0.17 17.48
C PHE A 52 -3.93 1.15 18.17
N PRO A 53 -3.78 1.41 19.49
CA PRO A 53 -4.72 2.24 20.25
C PRO A 53 -4.84 3.68 19.76
N GLN A 54 -3.82 4.20 19.07
CA GLN A 54 -3.86 5.51 18.42
C GLN A 54 -4.88 5.58 17.26
N GLU A 55 -5.30 4.44 16.73
CA GLU A 55 -6.32 4.32 15.67
C GLU A 55 -7.73 4.01 16.25
N LEU A 56 -7.93 4.19 17.56
CA LEU A 56 -9.20 3.94 18.26
C LEU A 56 -10.34 4.82 17.75
N SER A 57 -10.07 6.09 17.43
CA SER A 57 -11.10 7.03 17.01
C SER A 57 -11.49 6.78 15.54
N PRO A 58 -12.79 6.63 15.22
CA PRO A 58 -13.20 6.49 13.83
C PRO A 58 -12.90 7.76 13.04
N ILE A 59 -12.58 7.60 11.76
CA ILE A 59 -12.50 8.71 10.82
C ILE A 59 -13.80 8.82 10.03
N HIS A 60 -14.05 10.00 9.46
CA HIS A 60 -15.25 10.27 8.70
C HIS A 60 -14.91 10.36 7.22
N ASP A 61 -15.81 9.87 6.39
CA ASP A 61 -15.72 10.08 4.96
C ASP A 61 -16.12 11.52 4.59
N THR A 62 -15.12 12.37 4.41
CA THR A 62 -15.28 13.79 4.06
C THR A 62 -14.84 14.11 2.63
N SER A 63 -14.46 13.12 1.83
CA SER A 63 -13.88 13.37 0.50
C SER A 63 -14.96 13.75 -0.52
N SER A 64 -14.95 15.00 -0.99
CA SER A 64 -15.88 15.53 -1.99
C SER A 64 -15.48 15.22 -3.44
N SER A 65 -14.32 14.61 -3.64
CA SER A 65 -13.84 14.17 -4.95
C SER A 65 -12.98 12.90 -4.87
N THR A 66 -12.72 12.30 -6.02
CA THR A 66 -11.78 11.20 -6.22
C THR A 66 -11.19 11.33 -7.61
N PHE A 67 -9.85 11.42 -7.74
CA PHE A 67 -9.19 11.74 -9.00
C PHE A 67 -9.80 12.96 -9.73
N SER A 68 -10.04 14.04 -8.98
CA SER A 68 -10.71 15.28 -9.46
C SER A 68 -12.13 15.10 -9.99
N ARG A 69 -12.74 13.90 -9.84
CA ARG A 69 -14.15 13.66 -10.15
C ARG A 69 -14.98 13.95 -8.90
N PRO A 70 -16.00 14.82 -8.98
CA PRO A 70 -16.88 15.10 -7.85
C PRO A 70 -17.60 13.85 -7.35
N ARG A 71 -17.79 13.76 -6.03
CA ARG A 71 -18.65 12.76 -5.40
C ARG A 71 -19.27 13.31 -4.11
N HIS A 72 -20.32 12.66 -3.64
CA HIS A 72 -20.91 13.00 -2.35
C HIS A 72 -20.24 12.20 -1.22
N PRO A 73 -19.56 12.86 -0.26
CA PRO A 73 -19.05 12.18 0.92
C PRO A 73 -20.21 11.53 1.68
N SER A 74 -20.02 10.30 2.15
CA SER A 74 -21.05 9.61 2.92
C SER A 74 -21.22 10.18 4.33
N GLY A 75 -20.19 10.84 4.87
CA GLY A 75 -20.16 11.34 6.24
C GLY A 75 -20.16 10.25 7.31
N GLN A 76 -20.17 8.97 6.92
CA GLN A 76 -20.25 7.85 7.85
C GLN A 76 -18.90 7.67 8.57
N PRO A 77 -18.92 7.41 9.90
CA PRO A 77 -17.71 7.06 10.63
C PRO A 77 -17.27 5.64 10.30
N PHE A 78 -15.97 5.41 10.23
CA PHE A 78 -15.40 4.08 10.03
C PHE A 78 -14.01 3.94 10.67
N HIS A 79 -13.64 2.69 10.98
CA HIS A 79 -12.29 2.32 11.45
C HIS A 79 -11.53 1.66 10.30
N PRO A 80 -10.53 2.33 9.71
CA PRO A 80 -9.74 1.73 8.65
C PRO A 80 -8.82 0.67 9.24
N ILE A 81 -8.77 -0.51 8.62
CA ILE A 81 -7.82 -1.58 8.98
C ILE A 81 -6.63 -1.64 8.01
N GLY A 82 -6.58 -0.73 7.05
CA GLY A 82 -5.52 -0.66 6.06
C GLY A 82 -5.81 0.37 4.99
N HIS A 83 -4.95 0.40 3.97
CA HIS A 83 -5.09 1.26 2.81
C HIS A 83 -4.41 0.66 1.58
N ILE A 84 -4.81 1.16 0.41
CA ILE A 84 -4.12 0.96 -0.87
C ILE A 84 -4.26 2.24 -1.67
N ALA A 85 -3.25 2.60 -2.45
CA ALA A 85 -3.26 3.79 -3.27
C ALA A 85 -3.16 3.44 -4.75
N LEU A 86 -3.72 4.34 -5.56
CA LEU A 86 -3.62 4.33 -7.00
C LEU A 86 -3.15 5.72 -7.45
N SER A 87 -2.28 5.78 -8.45
CA SER A 87 -1.82 7.05 -9.02
C SER A 87 -1.52 6.97 -10.50
N PHE A 88 -1.50 8.14 -11.13
CA PHE A 88 -1.10 8.29 -12.52
C PHE A 88 0.31 8.89 -12.57
N PRO A 89 1.32 8.09 -12.97
CA PRO A 89 2.67 8.61 -13.16
C PRO A 89 2.73 9.60 -14.33
N GLN A 90 3.81 10.38 -14.37
CA GLN A 90 4.08 11.24 -15.53
C GLN A 90 4.56 10.41 -16.72
N LEU A 91 4.39 10.95 -17.94
CA LEU A 91 4.80 10.27 -19.17
C LEU A 91 6.29 9.87 -19.15
N SER A 92 7.16 10.77 -18.67
CA SER A 92 8.60 10.52 -18.57
C SER A 92 8.96 9.37 -17.62
N GLU A 93 8.15 9.14 -16.57
CA GLU A 93 8.32 8.00 -15.67
C GLU A 93 7.94 6.69 -16.37
N LEU A 94 6.85 6.68 -17.14
CA LEU A 94 6.44 5.53 -17.93
C LEU A 94 7.50 5.16 -18.97
N GLU A 95 8.03 6.16 -19.69
CA GLU A 95 9.11 5.97 -20.68
C GLU A 95 10.38 5.39 -20.03
N THR A 96 10.78 5.95 -18.88
CA THR A 96 11.96 5.48 -18.13
C THR A 96 11.81 4.03 -17.69
N LEU A 97 10.59 3.61 -17.31
CA LEU A 97 10.28 2.25 -16.89
C LEU A 97 10.00 1.29 -18.07
N GLY A 98 9.95 1.79 -19.31
CA GLY A 98 9.56 0.97 -20.47
C GLY A 98 8.12 0.48 -20.42
N LEU A 99 7.24 1.25 -19.77
CA LEU A 99 5.80 0.97 -19.68
C LEU A 99 5.05 1.56 -20.89
N PRO A 100 3.85 1.04 -21.22
CA PRO A 100 3.05 1.60 -22.32
C PRO A 100 2.69 3.07 -22.08
N THR A 101 3.01 3.91 -23.05
CA THR A 101 2.71 5.35 -23.08
C THR A 101 1.44 5.69 -23.85
N GLU A 102 1.03 4.81 -24.77
CA GLU A 102 -0.19 4.95 -25.59
C GLU A 102 -1.45 4.48 -24.86
N GLU A 103 -1.29 3.75 -23.76
CA GLU A 103 -2.38 3.26 -22.92
C GLU A 103 -2.39 3.98 -21.57
N LYS A 104 -3.56 4.07 -20.93
CA LYS A 104 -3.67 4.62 -19.59
C LYS A 104 -3.12 3.61 -18.58
N THR A 105 -1.93 3.93 -18.08
CA THR A 105 -1.21 3.12 -17.08
C THR A 105 -1.33 3.74 -15.69
N ALA A 106 -1.63 2.92 -14.67
CA ALA A 106 -1.72 3.37 -13.28
C ALA A 106 -0.79 2.60 -12.35
N TYR A 107 -0.27 3.28 -11.35
CA TYR A 107 0.60 2.72 -10.32
C TYR A 107 -0.22 2.33 -9.09
N VAL A 108 -0.25 1.03 -8.76
CA VAL A 108 -0.83 0.51 -7.52
C VAL A 108 0.25 0.51 -6.45
N SER A 109 0.01 1.21 -5.35
CA SER A 109 1.04 1.44 -4.34
C SER A 109 0.49 1.52 -2.93
N LYS A 110 1.41 1.59 -1.95
CA LYS A 110 1.08 1.83 -0.53
C LYS A 110 0.04 0.84 0.03
N LEU A 111 -0.01 -0.39 -0.50
CA LEU A 111 -0.81 -1.44 0.10
C LEU A 111 -0.32 -1.69 1.53
N TYR A 112 -1.24 -1.60 2.48
CA TYR A 112 -1.05 -1.94 3.87
C TYR A 112 -2.33 -2.56 4.40
N VAL A 113 -2.19 -3.71 5.05
CA VAL A 113 -3.23 -4.30 5.89
C VAL A 113 -2.66 -4.38 7.29
N SER A 114 -3.44 -3.98 8.29
CA SER A 114 -3.01 -4.01 9.68
C SER A 114 -2.45 -5.37 10.07
N TRP A 115 -1.26 -5.37 10.66
CA TRP A 115 -0.55 -6.57 11.10
C TRP A 115 -1.39 -7.47 12.01
N ALA A 116 -2.34 -6.90 12.73
CA ALA A 116 -3.27 -7.61 13.62
C ALA A 116 -4.24 -8.54 12.87
N VAL A 117 -4.52 -8.27 11.59
CA VAL A 117 -5.56 -8.97 10.81
C VAL A 117 -5.02 -9.49 9.46
N GLN A 118 -3.70 -9.54 9.30
CA GLN A 118 -3.08 -10.12 8.11
C GLN A 118 -3.28 -11.63 8.03
N SER A 119 -2.99 -12.20 6.85
CA SER A 119 -3.22 -13.61 6.51
C SER A 119 -4.70 -14.04 6.39
N SER A 120 -5.64 -13.08 6.40
CA SER A 120 -7.08 -13.33 6.21
C SER A 120 -7.59 -13.01 4.79
N GLY A 121 -6.70 -12.82 3.81
CA GLY A 121 -7.08 -12.56 2.41
C GLY A 121 -7.47 -11.11 2.06
N PHE A 122 -7.43 -10.18 3.02
CA PHE A 122 -7.79 -8.77 2.79
C PHE A 122 -6.88 -8.08 1.77
N GLY A 123 -5.57 -8.33 1.79
CA GLY A 123 -4.63 -7.72 0.84
C GLY A 123 -4.98 -8.09 -0.61
N GLY A 124 -5.26 -9.36 -0.87
CA GLY A 124 -5.61 -9.82 -2.22
C GLY A 124 -6.97 -9.29 -2.68
N THR A 125 -7.92 -9.17 -1.74
CA THR A 125 -9.22 -8.56 -2.00
C THR A 125 -9.09 -7.08 -2.33
N ALA A 126 -8.25 -6.34 -1.60
CA ALA A 126 -7.99 -4.93 -1.84
C ALA A 126 -7.34 -4.70 -3.21
N VAL A 127 -6.31 -5.46 -3.57
CA VAL A 127 -5.67 -5.36 -4.90
C VAL A 127 -6.68 -5.61 -6.01
N ARG A 128 -7.48 -6.68 -5.94
CA ARG A 128 -8.52 -6.96 -6.96
C ARG A 128 -9.60 -5.88 -7.02
N ALA A 129 -10.00 -5.31 -5.89
CA ALA A 129 -10.95 -4.20 -5.86
C ALA A 129 -10.36 -2.95 -6.52
N THR A 130 -9.09 -2.65 -6.28
CA THR A 130 -8.38 -1.55 -6.93
C THR A 130 -8.19 -1.78 -8.42
N GLU A 131 -7.85 -3.00 -8.86
CA GLU A 131 -7.81 -3.38 -10.28
C GLU A 131 -9.19 -3.16 -10.94
N ALA A 132 -10.27 -3.60 -10.30
CA ALA A 132 -11.62 -3.41 -10.82
C ALA A 132 -12.01 -1.93 -10.90
N LEU A 133 -11.69 -1.13 -9.89
CA LEU A 133 -11.91 0.32 -9.90
C LEU A 133 -11.11 1.00 -11.02
N ALA A 134 -9.83 0.68 -11.13
CA ALA A 134 -8.94 1.23 -12.15
C ALA A 134 -9.49 0.99 -13.55
N ARG A 135 -9.96 -0.23 -13.82
CA ARG A 135 -10.59 -0.58 -15.10
C ARG A 135 -11.93 0.13 -15.30
N ASN A 136 -12.89 -0.13 -14.40
CA ASN A 136 -14.29 0.19 -14.62
C ASN A 136 -14.59 1.69 -14.49
N GLU A 137 -13.91 2.36 -13.56
CA GLU A 137 -14.18 3.76 -13.28
C GLU A 137 -13.15 4.66 -13.93
N LEU A 138 -11.90 4.22 -14.04
CA LEU A 138 -10.80 5.07 -14.51
C LEU A 138 -10.29 4.69 -15.90
N GLU A 139 -10.86 3.69 -16.56
CA GLU A 139 -10.50 3.28 -17.93
C GLU A 139 -9.00 2.97 -18.08
N VAL A 140 -8.39 2.43 -17.01
CA VAL A 140 -7.00 1.98 -17.00
C VAL A 140 -6.89 0.64 -17.70
N GLN A 141 -5.92 0.51 -18.62
CA GLN A 141 -5.64 -0.74 -19.33
C GLN A 141 -4.52 -1.53 -18.66
N THR A 142 -3.53 -0.85 -18.07
CA THR A 142 -2.37 -1.48 -17.45
C THR A 142 -2.16 -0.93 -16.05
N VAL A 143 -1.95 -1.83 -15.07
CA VAL A 143 -1.46 -1.46 -13.76
C VAL A 143 -0.04 -1.96 -13.58
N TYR A 144 0.76 -1.21 -12.82
CA TYR A 144 2.07 -1.67 -12.35
C TYR A 144 2.24 -1.41 -10.86
N LEU A 145 3.16 -2.13 -10.26
CA LEU A 145 3.53 -2.02 -8.85
C LEU A 145 4.99 -2.45 -8.64
N ASP A 146 5.50 -2.22 -7.44
CA ASP A 146 6.83 -2.67 -7.03
C ASP A 146 6.78 -3.39 -5.68
N ALA A 147 7.79 -4.23 -5.45
CA ALA A 147 8.05 -4.90 -4.19
C ALA A 147 9.56 -4.95 -3.92
N VAL A 148 9.93 -5.13 -2.64
CA VAL A 148 11.28 -5.54 -2.27
C VAL A 148 11.56 -6.91 -2.87
N GLU A 149 12.77 -7.10 -3.40
CA GLU A 149 13.22 -8.40 -3.91
C GLU A 149 13.10 -9.51 -2.86
N GLU A 150 12.67 -10.69 -3.30
CA GLU A 150 12.43 -11.87 -2.45
C GLU A 150 13.64 -12.21 -1.57
N GLU A 151 14.82 -12.35 -2.17
CA GLU A 151 16.04 -12.70 -1.45
C GLU A 151 16.34 -11.67 -0.36
N THR A 152 16.16 -10.39 -0.67
CA THR A 152 16.35 -9.31 0.31
C THR A 152 15.27 -9.30 1.39
N GLN A 153 13.99 -9.43 1.02
CA GLN A 153 12.85 -9.41 1.95
C GLN A 153 12.88 -10.61 2.92
N MET A 154 13.32 -11.77 2.43
CA MET A 154 13.31 -13.02 3.18
C MET A 154 14.64 -13.32 3.89
N ALA A 155 15.72 -12.58 3.58
CA ALA A 155 16.99 -12.73 4.28
C ALA A 155 16.85 -12.43 5.78
N GLY A 156 17.45 -13.29 6.63
CA GLY A 156 17.34 -13.19 8.08
C GLY A 156 17.82 -11.86 8.68
N GLY A 157 18.80 -11.21 8.04
CA GLY A 157 19.28 -9.90 8.46
C GLY A 157 18.24 -8.79 8.27
N TRP A 158 17.53 -8.78 7.14
CA TRP A 158 16.49 -7.79 6.86
C TRP A 158 15.24 -8.03 7.70
N ALA A 159 14.81 -9.29 7.81
CA ALA A 159 13.68 -9.67 8.65
C ALA A 159 13.89 -9.28 10.11
N THR A 160 15.12 -9.37 10.61
CA THR A 160 15.47 -8.91 11.96
C THR A 160 15.38 -7.39 12.09
N LYS A 161 16.04 -6.65 11.20
CA LYS A 161 16.10 -5.17 11.24
C LYS A 161 14.74 -4.50 11.10
N PHE A 162 13.81 -5.11 10.37
CA PHE A 162 12.51 -4.52 10.07
C PHE A 162 11.37 -5.17 10.87
N TYR A 163 11.12 -6.47 10.69
CA TYR A 163 9.97 -7.12 11.32
C TYR A 163 10.15 -7.31 12.82
N ASN A 164 11.29 -7.86 13.25
CA ASN A 164 11.47 -8.20 14.67
C ASN A 164 11.53 -6.95 15.56
N VAL A 165 12.28 -5.92 15.15
CA VAL A 165 12.40 -4.66 15.91
C VAL A 165 11.05 -3.96 16.08
N LEU A 166 10.17 -4.05 15.08
CA LEU A 166 8.82 -3.48 15.14
C LEU A 166 7.79 -4.44 15.77
N GLY A 167 8.21 -5.62 16.22
CA GLY A 167 7.33 -6.67 16.73
C GLY A 167 6.26 -7.11 15.73
N ILE A 168 6.59 -7.04 14.43
CA ILE A 168 5.74 -7.42 13.31
C ILE A 168 5.98 -8.91 13.00
N PRO A 169 4.93 -9.71 12.74
CA PRO A 169 5.12 -11.10 12.30
C PRO A 169 5.92 -11.17 11.00
N GLN A 170 6.93 -12.03 10.95
CA GLN A 170 7.66 -12.27 9.71
C GLN A 170 6.73 -12.87 8.65
N PRO A 171 6.80 -12.40 7.40
CA PRO A 171 5.98 -12.92 6.32
C PRO A 171 6.37 -14.36 5.99
N LYS A 172 5.38 -15.19 5.66
CA LYS A 172 5.62 -16.57 5.17
C LYS A 172 5.92 -16.64 3.67
N MET A 173 5.75 -15.53 2.96
CA MET A 173 5.87 -15.39 1.51
C MET A 173 6.30 -13.96 1.22
N SER A 174 7.23 -13.77 0.30
CA SER A 174 7.61 -12.42 -0.13
C SER A 174 6.48 -11.76 -0.92
N ASN A 175 6.47 -10.43 -0.96
CA ASN A 175 5.52 -9.70 -1.79
C ASN A 175 5.75 -10.00 -3.28
N GLU A 176 7.01 -10.18 -3.69
CA GLU A 176 7.38 -10.62 -5.04
C GLU A 176 6.71 -11.95 -5.43
N GLN A 177 6.80 -12.99 -4.59
CA GLN A 177 6.12 -14.26 -4.83
C GLN A 177 4.60 -14.08 -4.86
N TRP A 178 4.08 -13.27 -3.94
CA TRP A 178 2.65 -13.05 -3.80
C TRP A 178 2.05 -12.35 -5.03
N TYR A 179 2.69 -11.30 -5.54
CA TYR A 179 2.23 -10.60 -6.73
C TYR A 179 2.27 -11.49 -7.98
N ARG A 180 3.30 -12.33 -8.16
CA ARG A 180 3.32 -13.34 -9.22
C ARG A 180 2.10 -14.27 -9.16
N LYS A 181 1.74 -14.75 -7.96
CA LYS A 181 0.53 -15.57 -7.76
C LYS A 181 -0.78 -14.83 -8.07
N MET A 182 -0.76 -13.50 -8.03
CA MET A 182 -1.90 -12.65 -8.42
C MET A 182 -1.97 -12.37 -9.93
N GLY A 183 -1.08 -12.96 -10.73
CA GLY A 183 -1.04 -12.81 -12.18
C GLY A 183 -0.31 -11.56 -12.65
N TYR A 184 0.55 -10.99 -11.82
CA TYR A 184 1.45 -9.91 -12.23
C TYR A 184 2.72 -10.48 -12.88
N GLU A 185 3.15 -9.86 -13.97
CA GLU A 185 4.36 -10.18 -14.72
C GLU A 185 5.49 -9.25 -14.29
N GLU A 186 6.64 -9.81 -13.93
CA GLU A 186 7.86 -9.04 -13.70
C GLU A 186 8.35 -8.43 -15.02
N PHE A 187 8.79 -7.17 -14.99
CA PHE A 187 9.37 -6.52 -16.16
C PHE A 187 10.65 -5.73 -15.90
N LEU A 188 11.00 -5.47 -14.64
CA LEU A 188 12.20 -4.70 -14.29
C LEU A 188 12.69 -5.06 -12.88
N ARG A 189 14.01 -5.15 -12.72
CA ARG A 189 14.71 -5.18 -11.43
C ARG A 189 15.63 -3.98 -11.30
N VAL A 190 15.70 -3.41 -10.12
CA VAL A 190 16.61 -2.30 -9.79
C VAL A 190 17.33 -2.58 -8.48
N GLU A 191 18.65 -2.46 -8.47
CA GLU A 191 19.45 -2.68 -7.25
C GLU A 191 19.19 -1.61 -6.18
N LYS A 192 18.86 -0.39 -6.61
CA LYS A 192 18.61 0.78 -5.74
C LYS A 192 17.15 1.23 -5.84
N GLY A 193 16.23 0.35 -5.45
CA GLY A 193 14.79 0.61 -5.54
C GLY A 193 14.25 1.49 -4.42
N TYR A 194 14.57 1.16 -3.17
CA TYR A 194 14.13 1.92 -2.01
C TYR A 194 15.29 2.38 -1.15
N PHE A 195 15.29 3.66 -0.77
CA PHE A 195 16.17 4.14 0.28
C PHE A 195 15.45 3.98 1.62
N MET A 196 15.84 2.96 2.39
CA MET A 196 15.21 2.62 3.66
C MET A 196 15.94 3.29 4.82
N GLU A 197 15.17 3.78 5.80
CA GLU A 197 15.64 4.21 7.11
C GLU A 197 15.08 3.21 8.13
N TYR A 198 15.95 2.47 8.82
CA TYR A 198 15.55 1.49 9.82
C TYR A 198 15.24 2.15 11.16
N PRO A 199 14.47 1.48 12.04
CA PRO A 199 14.40 1.90 13.43
C PRO A 199 15.80 2.02 14.03
N ALA A 200 15.96 2.93 14.99
CA ALA A 200 17.21 3.07 15.71
C ALA A 200 17.52 1.77 16.48
N ASP A 201 18.79 1.36 16.49
CA ASP A 201 19.26 0.29 17.37
C ASP A 201 19.27 0.72 18.85
N GLU A 202 19.74 -0.17 19.73
CA GLU A 202 19.79 0.07 21.17
C GLU A 202 20.68 1.28 21.53
N GLU A 203 21.67 1.59 20.68
CA GLU A 203 22.57 2.73 20.80
C GLU A 203 22.00 4.03 20.18
N GLY A 204 20.78 3.99 19.62
CA GLY A 204 20.13 5.14 19.00
C GLY A 204 20.60 5.43 17.57
N LYS A 205 21.40 4.54 16.96
CA LYS A 205 21.91 4.71 15.60
C LYS A 205 20.89 4.23 14.58
N VAL A 206 20.65 5.09 13.59
CA VAL A 206 19.74 4.82 12.48
C VAL A 206 20.52 4.34 11.27
N ALA A 207 20.30 3.09 10.87
CA ALA A 207 20.87 2.55 9.64
C ALA A 207 20.06 2.99 8.42
N LYS A 208 20.75 3.26 7.31
CA LYS A 208 20.15 3.59 6.01
C LYS A 208 20.81 2.77 4.92
N GLU A 209 20.01 2.17 4.04
CA GLU A 209 20.54 1.44 2.90
C GLU A 209 19.60 1.48 1.70
N TRP A 210 20.19 1.28 0.53
CA TRP A 210 19.44 0.99 -0.68
C TRP A 210 19.02 -0.48 -0.67
N VAL A 211 17.74 -0.71 -0.95
CA VAL A 211 17.14 -2.04 -1.03
C VAL A 211 16.68 -2.31 -2.46
N PRO A 212 17.02 -3.47 -3.04
CA PRO A 212 16.58 -3.84 -4.37
C PRO A 212 15.06 -3.91 -4.48
N ALA A 213 14.54 -3.52 -5.63
CA ALA A 213 13.13 -3.62 -5.95
C ALA A 213 12.89 -4.35 -7.26
N VAL A 214 11.75 -5.03 -7.31
CA VAL A 214 11.23 -5.71 -8.50
C VAL A 214 9.92 -5.05 -8.87
N TYR A 215 9.78 -4.68 -10.14
CA TYR A 215 8.59 -4.07 -10.69
C TYR A 215 7.80 -5.09 -11.49
N PHE A 216 6.49 -5.01 -11.33
CA PHE A 216 5.54 -5.88 -11.97
C PHE A 216 4.46 -5.09 -12.68
N LYS A 217 3.95 -5.64 -13.77
CA LYS A 217 2.82 -5.10 -14.53
C LYS A 217 1.75 -6.16 -14.71
N LYS A 218 0.53 -5.69 -14.95
CA LYS A 218 -0.60 -6.54 -15.29
C LYS A 218 -1.54 -5.75 -16.19
N ARG A 219 -1.85 -6.33 -17.35
CA ARG A 219 -2.91 -5.81 -18.20
C ARG A 219 -4.26 -6.17 -17.59
N LEU A 220 -5.14 -5.20 -17.46
CA LEU A 220 -6.49 -5.40 -16.97
C LEU A 220 -7.36 -5.95 -18.11
N PRO A 221 -8.25 -6.92 -17.82
CA PRO A 221 -9.06 -7.60 -18.83
C PRO A 221 -10.18 -6.74 -19.42
#